data_AF-A0A341CN31-F1
#
_entry.id   AF-A0A341CN31-F1
#
_cell.length_a   1.000
_cell.length_b   1.000
_cell.length_c   1.000
_cell.angle_alpha   90.00
_cell.angle_beta   90.00
_cell.angle_gamma   90.00
#
_symmetry.space_group_name_H-M   'P 1'
#
loop_
_entity.id
_entity.type
_entity.pdbx_description
1 polymer ?
#
loop_
_entity_poly.entity_id
_entity_poly.type
_entity_poly.pdbx_seq_one_letter_code
_entity_poly.pdbx_strand_id
1 'polypeptide(L)'
;MAKFRRRTCITLSLFILFIFSLMMGLKMLRPHKAAFGDPFGLDLLPEIRQQTPHLVKTFDSQKSDRIDSETNVKNLKSVEITMKPSKASEPYPEELPPRNYFLHVFYYSWYGNPQFDGKYIHWNHPILSHWDLRIAKKYPQGKHNPPDDIGSSFYPELGSYSSRDPYVIETHMKQMYSASIGVLALSWYPPDSNDENGEPTDNLVPTILDKAHKYNLKVTFHIEPYKNRDDKNMYQNIRYIIDKYGNHPAFYRYKTKNGSALPLFYVYDSYITTAEKWANLLTSSGSQSIRNSPYDALFIALLVEKKHRYEILRGGFDGIYTYFATNGFTYGSSYENWAKLKFFCDQFDLMFIPSVGPGYIDTSIRPWNSQNTRNRVNGKYYEDALSAALQAHPSIISITSFNEWHEGTQIEKAVPKRISNTVYLDYRPHKPSLYLDLTRKWSEKYSKERATYAFDHQLPVS
;
A
#
# COMPACT_ATOMS: atom_id res chain seq x y z
N MET A 1 53.61 -14.72 -23.98
CA MET A 1 52.31 -14.13 -23.57
C MET A 1 51.36 -13.74 -24.72
N ALA A 2 51.81 -13.49 -25.96
CA ALA A 2 50.91 -13.11 -27.07
C ALA A 2 50.06 -14.27 -27.67
N LYS A 3 50.56 -15.52 -27.65
CA LYS A 3 49.83 -16.69 -28.18
C LYS A 3 48.61 -17.11 -27.33
N PHE A 4 48.60 -16.82 -26.03
CA PHE A 4 47.51 -17.19 -25.13
C PHE A 4 46.30 -16.27 -25.32
N ARG A 5 46.52 -14.95 -25.42
CA ARG A 5 45.46 -13.96 -25.69
C ARG A 5 44.77 -14.16 -27.04
N ARG A 6 45.49 -14.62 -28.06
CA ARG A 6 44.92 -14.87 -29.40
C ARG A 6 43.98 -16.09 -29.41
N ARG A 7 44.28 -17.14 -28.64
CA ARG A 7 43.40 -18.31 -28.51
C ARG A 7 42.11 -17.97 -27.76
N THR A 8 42.20 -17.17 -26.69
CA THR A 8 41.03 -16.75 -25.89
C THR A 8 40.09 -15.82 -26.67
N CYS A 9 40.61 -14.92 -27.49
CA CYS A 9 39.76 -14.08 -28.37
C CYS A 9 39.07 -14.91 -29.46
N ILE A 10 39.75 -15.91 -30.03
CA ILE A 10 39.14 -16.77 -31.06
C ILE A 10 38.01 -17.61 -30.46
N THR A 11 38.19 -18.18 -29.26
CA THR A 11 37.11 -18.93 -28.58
C THR A 11 35.94 -18.04 -28.19
N LEU A 12 36.20 -16.79 -27.77
CA LEU A 12 35.13 -15.85 -27.44
C LEU A 12 34.32 -15.43 -28.69
N SER A 13 34.99 -15.16 -29.81
CA SER A 13 34.33 -14.83 -31.08
C SER A 13 33.51 -16.00 -31.63
N LEU A 14 34.01 -17.23 -31.52
CA LEU A 14 33.27 -18.44 -31.92
C LEU A 14 32.04 -18.68 -31.03
N PHE A 15 32.14 -18.39 -29.73
CA PHE A 15 31.01 -18.48 -28.79
C PHE A 15 29.92 -17.45 -29.09
N ILE A 16 30.30 -16.21 -29.43
CA ILE A 16 29.35 -15.15 -29.82
C ILE A 16 28.65 -15.52 -31.14
N LEU A 17 29.40 -16.03 -32.14
CA LEU A 17 28.84 -16.52 -33.41
C LEU A 17 27.86 -17.70 -33.23
N PHE A 18 28.16 -18.59 -32.28
CA PHE A 18 27.27 -19.70 -31.92
C PHE A 18 25.96 -19.19 -31.30
N ILE A 19 26.03 -18.23 -30.37
CA ILE A 19 24.84 -17.61 -29.78
C ILE A 19 23.99 -16.89 -30.85
N PHE A 20 24.62 -16.14 -31.75
CA PHE A 20 23.90 -15.48 -32.85
C PHE A 20 23.23 -16.46 -33.81
N SER A 21 23.92 -17.55 -34.17
CA SER A 21 23.36 -18.60 -35.01
C SER A 21 22.18 -19.32 -34.34
N LEU A 22 22.29 -19.57 -33.02
CA LEU A 22 21.22 -20.17 -32.23
C LEU A 22 19.99 -19.25 -32.14
N MET A 23 20.21 -17.94 -31.97
CA MET A 23 19.14 -16.93 -31.96
C MET A 23 18.45 -16.81 -33.32
N MET A 24 19.19 -16.86 -34.44
CA MET A 24 18.58 -16.88 -35.77
C MET A 24 17.80 -18.18 -36.02
N GLY A 25 18.32 -19.33 -35.60
CA GLY A 25 17.62 -20.62 -35.70
C GLY A 25 16.31 -20.64 -34.90
N LEU A 26 16.32 -20.11 -33.67
CA LEU A 26 15.13 -19.94 -32.83
C LEU A 26 14.11 -18.97 -33.44
N LYS A 27 14.56 -17.94 -34.15
CA LYS A 27 13.69 -16.99 -34.86
C LYS A 27 13.01 -17.64 -36.07
N MET A 28 13.66 -18.60 -36.73
CA MET A 28 13.11 -19.37 -37.86
C MET A 28 12.13 -20.48 -37.43
N LEU A 29 12.12 -20.86 -36.15
CA LEU A 29 11.23 -21.89 -35.60
C LEU A 29 9.87 -21.35 -35.09
N ARG A 30 9.59 -20.05 -35.24
CA ARG A 30 8.26 -19.49 -34.90
C ARG A 30 7.23 -19.86 -35.97
N PRO A 31 6.11 -20.53 -35.63
CA PRO A 31 5.02 -20.75 -36.57
C PRO A 31 4.32 -19.43 -36.91
N HIS A 32 4.14 -19.17 -38.20
CA HIS A 32 3.31 -18.08 -38.72
C HIS A 32 1.84 -18.35 -38.37
N LYS A 33 1.31 -17.69 -37.32
CA LYS A 33 -0.07 -17.17 -37.17
C LYS A 33 -0.40 -16.96 -35.69
N ALA A 34 -0.22 -15.73 -35.23
CA ALA A 34 -1.10 -15.03 -34.28
C ALA A 34 -0.62 -13.58 -34.22
N ALA A 35 -1.46 -12.67 -34.68
CA ALA A 35 -1.21 -11.24 -34.69
C ALA A 35 -1.12 -10.70 -33.26
N PHE A 36 -0.09 -9.92 -32.93
CA PHE A 36 -0.13 -8.71 -32.11
C PHE A 36 1.26 -8.03 -32.16
N GLY A 37 1.25 -6.70 -32.22
CA GLY A 37 2.33 -5.83 -32.71
C GLY A 37 3.64 -5.83 -31.93
N ASP A 38 4.71 -5.47 -32.65
CA ASP A 38 6.06 -5.28 -32.11
C ASP A 38 6.10 -4.11 -31.11
N PRO A 39 6.87 -4.23 -30.00
CA PRO A 39 7.19 -3.11 -29.13
C PRO A 39 8.34 -2.29 -29.75
N PHE A 40 8.40 -1.01 -29.42
CA PHE A 40 9.35 0.01 -29.91
C PHE A 40 8.93 0.77 -31.17
N GLY A 41 7.97 1.69 -30.99
CA GLY A 41 7.77 2.85 -31.86
C GLY A 41 8.43 4.08 -31.25
N LEU A 42 9.72 4.27 -31.55
CA LEU A 42 10.35 5.59 -31.60
C LEU A 42 9.94 6.21 -32.93
N ASP A 43 9.00 7.16 -32.92
CA ASP A 43 8.90 8.24 -33.90
C ASP A 43 7.65 9.07 -33.58
N LEU A 44 7.86 10.28 -33.05
CA LEU A 44 6.92 11.40 -33.09
C LEU A 44 7.70 12.69 -32.76
N LEU A 45 8.50 13.16 -33.71
CA LEU A 45 8.87 14.56 -33.86
C LEU A 45 8.06 15.12 -35.03
N PRO A 46 7.35 16.26 -34.89
CA PRO A 46 6.71 16.90 -36.03
C PRO A 46 7.72 17.77 -36.77
N GLU A 47 8.00 17.38 -38.02
CA GLU A 47 8.74 18.18 -39.00
C GLU A 47 7.95 19.40 -39.47
N ILE A 48 8.72 20.43 -39.74
CA ILE A 48 8.40 21.77 -40.22
C ILE A 48 7.74 21.70 -41.61
N ARG A 49 6.60 22.37 -41.78
CA ARG A 49 6.14 22.80 -43.11
C ARG A 49 5.71 24.27 -43.11
N GLN A 50 6.53 25.08 -43.75
CA GLN A 50 6.26 26.47 -44.11
C GLN A 50 5.24 26.53 -45.27
N GLN A 51 4.24 27.41 -45.16
CA GLN A 51 3.65 28.12 -46.30
C GLN A 51 2.87 29.36 -45.78
N THR A 52 3.37 30.55 -46.11
CA THR A 52 2.76 31.89 -46.02
C THR A 52 2.05 32.22 -47.36
N PRO A 53 1.38 33.38 -47.51
CA PRO A 53 0.37 34.03 -46.65
C PRO A 53 -0.87 34.51 -47.47
N HIS A 54 -2.02 34.76 -46.84
CA HIS A 54 -3.00 35.70 -47.42
C HIS A 54 -3.84 36.47 -46.39
N LEU A 55 -3.75 37.80 -46.52
CA LEU A 55 -4.70 38.88 -46.25
C LEU A 55 -5.32 39.09 -44.84
N VAL A 56 -4.66 39.98 -44.11
CA VAL A 56 -5.18 41.22 -43.46
C VAL A 56 -6.70 41.46 -43.55
N LYS A 57 -7.33 41.61 -42.38
CA LYS A 57 -8.27 42.71 -42.08
C LYS A 57 -8.32 42.97 -40.56
N THR A 58 -7.70 44.07 -40.19
CA THR A 58 -7.81 44.80 -38.92
C THR A 58 -9.23 45.33 -38.70
N PHE A 59 -9.70 45.30 -37.45
CA PHE A 59 -10.60 46.32 -36.91
C PHE A 59 -10.37 46.44 -35.39
N ASP A 60 -9.58 47.44 -35.02
CA ASP A 60 -9.59 48.06 -33.69
C ASP A 60 -10.66 49.16 -33.67
N SER A 61 -11.34 49.31 -32.54
CA SER A 61 -12.09 50.52 -32.20
C SER A 61 -12.22 50.64 -30.68
N GLN A 62 -11.29 51.40 -30.09
CA GLN A 62 -11.48 52.10 -28.82
C GLN A 62 -12.39 53.33 -29.01
N LYS A 63 -13.28 53.59 -28.03
CA LYS A 63 -13.73 54.90 -27.51
C LYS A 63 -14.79 54.62 -26.44
N SER A 64 -14.52 54.83 -25.15
CA SER A 64 -14.63 56.08 -24.36
C SER A 64 -16.05 56.64 -24.27
N ASP A 65 -16.59 56.75 -23.05
CA ASP A 65 -17.32 57.91 -22.48
C ASP A 65 -17.73 57.57 -21.03
N ARG A 66 -17.15 58.25 -20.01
CA ARG A 66 -17.72 59.35 -19.18
C ARG A 66 -19.05 58.96 -18.51
N ILE A 67 -19.03 58.57 -17.23
CA ILE A 67 -19.32 59.40 -16.03
C ILE A 67 -20.46 60.39 -16.24
N ASP A 68 -21.60 60.09 -15.62
CA ASP A 68 -22.50 61.09 -15.05
C ASP A 68 -22.92 60.67 -13.65
N SER A 69 -22.80 61.65 -12.76
CA SER A 69 -23.08 61.62 -11.34
C SER A 69 -24.41 62.31 -11.08
N GLU A 70 -25.40 61.62 -10.51
CA GLU A 70 -26.51 62.29 -9.83
C GLU A 70 -26.79 61.65 -8.48
N THR A 71 -26.43 62.43 -7.46
CA THR A 71 -26.85 62.35 -6.06
C THR A 71 -28.36 62.43 -5.93
N ASN A 72 -28.96 61.47 -5.22
CA ASN A 72 -30.20 61.73 -4.50
C ASN A 72 -30.16 61.05 -3.12
N VAL A 73 -29.90 61.87 -2.11
CA VAL A 73 -29.90 61.53 -0.68
C VAL A 73 -31.34 61.55 -0.20
N LYS A 74 -31.84 60.43 0.36
CA LYS A 74 -32.88 60.46 1.39
C LYS A 74 -33.00 59.12 2.14
N ASN A 75 -32.81 59.23 3.46
CA ASN A 75 -33.30 58.39 4.55
C ASN A 75 -32.67 57.01 4.79
N LEU A 76 -31.61 57.04 5.61
CA LEU A 76 -31.24 55.95 6.52
C LEU A 76 -32.38 55.65 7.50
N LYS A 77 -32.83 54.39 7.55
CA LYS A 77 -33.24 53.72 8.79
C LYS A 77 -32.39 52.47 8.96
N SER A 78 -31.65 52.45 10.05
CA SER A 78 -30.79 51.37 10.53
C SER A 78 -31.57 50.07 10.72
N VAL A 79 -31.19 49.03 9.97
CA VAL A 79 -31.48 47.64 10.31
C VAL A 79 -30.16 47.00 10.70
N GLU A 80 -29.98 46.75 11.98
CA GLU A 80 -28.91 45.89 12.51
C GLU A 80 -29.10 44.48 11.93
N ILE A 81 -28.22 44.11 10.99
CA ILE A 81 -28.08 42.72 10.57
C ILE A 81 -27.03 42.10 11.50
N THR A 82 -27.50 41.48 12.58
CA THR A 82 -26.67 40.59 13.40
C THR A 82 -26.34 39.36 12.55
N MET A 83 -25.22 39.37 11.84
CA MET A 83 -24.68 38.17 11.20
C MET A 83 -24.21 37.20 12.28
N LYS A 84 -25.07 36.23 12.62
CA LYS A 84 -24.64 35.01 13.30
C LYS A 84 -23.68 34.25 12.38
N PRO A 85 -22.51 33.81 12.86
CA PRO A 85 -21.63 32.96 12.07
C PRO A 85 -22.36 31.65 11.76
N SER A 86 -22.46 31.32 10.48
CA SER A 86 -22.98 30.03 10.03
C SER A 86 -22.10 28.93 10.58
N LYS A 87 -22.60 28.17 11.57
CA LYS A 87 -22.07 26.85 11.89
C LYS A 87 -22.07 26.04 10.59
N ALA A 88 -20.89 25.64 10.12
CA ALA A 88 -20.80 24.55 9.16
C ALA A 88 -21.51 23.35 9.81
N SER A 89 -22.67 22.99 9.27
CA SER A 89 -23.41 21.81 9.69
C SER A 89 -22.53 20.60 9.46
N GLU A 90 -22.13 19.93 10.54
CA GLU A 90 -21.60 18.58 10.47
C GLU A 90 -22.62 17.72 9.70
N PRO A 91 -22.18 16.86 8.77
CA PRO A 91 -23.09 15.99 8.04
C PRO A 91 -23.83 15.09 9.03
N TYR A 92 -25.16 15.02 8.87
CA TYR A 92 -26.02 14.15 9.66
C TYR A 92 -25.53 12.69 9.60
N PRO A 93 -25.66 11.89 10.67
CA PRO A 93 -25.21 10.50 10.72
C PRO A 93 -25.87 9.53 9.72
N GLU A 94 -26.88 9.97 8.96
CA GLU A 94 -27.76 9.10 8.16
C GLU A 94 -27.32 8.85 6.69
N GLU A 95 -26.25 9.45 6.19
CA GLU A 95 -25.76 9.21 4.81
C GLU A 95 -24.28 8.80 4.73
N LEU A 96 -23.74 8.18 5.78
CA LEU A 96 -22.35 7.75 5.74
C LEU A 96 -22.21 6.38 5.06
N PRO A 97 -21.27 6.20 4.11
CA PRO A 97 -21.13 4.95 3.38
C PRO A 97 -20.79 3.80 4.35
N PRO A 98 -21.36 2.60 4.17
CA PRO A 98 -21.09 1.48 5.04
C PRO A 98 -19.61 1.09 4.98
N ARG A 99 -19.01 0.82 6.14
CA ARG A 99 -17.64 0.33 6.27
C ARG A 99 -17.53 -1.06 5.66
N ASN A 100 -16.52 -1.29 4.81
CA ASN A 100 -16.27 -2.63 4.29
C ASN A 100 -15.26 -3.38 5.18
N TYR A 101 -15.76 -4.18 6.12
CA TYR A 101 -14.92 -4.99 7.02
C TYR A 101 -14.14 -6.13 6.32
N PHE A 102 -14.37 -6.33 5.03
CA PHE A 102 -13.57 -7.23 4.18
C PHE A 102 -12.45 -6.48 3.42
N LEU A 103 -12.32 -5.17 3.65
CA LEU A 103 -11.23 -4.36 3.13
C LEU A 103 -10.30 -3.92 4.27
N HIS A 104 -9.08 -4.44 4.23
CA HIS A 104 -8.04 -4.22 5.23
C HIS A 104 -7.00 -3.26 4.66
N VAL A 105 -6.35 -2.46 5.50
CA VAL A 105 -5.24 -1.58 5.08
C VAL A 105 -4.08 -1.68 6.06
N PHE A 106 -2.86 -1.88 5.56
CA PHE A 106 -1.66 -1.89 6.40
C PHE A 106 -1.37 -0.49 6.93
N TYR A 107 -1.17 -0.37 8.23
CA TYR A 107 -1.05 0.90 8.96
C TYR A 107 0.18 0.88 9.88
N TYR A 108 0.95 1.96 9.85
CA TYR A 108 2.22 2.08 10.58
C TYR A 108 2.11 3.19 11.62
N SER A 109 2.51 2.88 12.86
CA SER A 109 2.42 3.78 14.02
C SER A 109 3.78 4.25 14.52
N TRP A 110 4.79 4.24 13.65
CA TRP A 110 6.20 4.42 14.01
C TRP A 110 6.75 5.83 13.79
N TYR A 111 5.96 6.74 13.20
CA TYR A 111 6.42 8.10 12.91
C TYR A 111 6.47 8.93 14.18
N GLY A 112 7.54 9.71 14.37
CA GLY A 112 7.70 10.58 15.55
C GLY A 112 8.30 11.93 15.20
N ASN A 113 8.04 12.94 16.05
CA ASN A 113 8.55 14.30 15.89
C ASN A 113 8.99 14.94 17.22
N PRO A 114 9.76 16.05 17.21
CA PRO A 114 10.27 16.66 18.43
C PRO A 114 9.20 17.07 19.45
N GLN A 115 8.00 17.44 18.99
CA GLN A 115 6.93 17.92 19.86
C GLN A 115 6.34 16.81 20.74
N PHE A 116 6.14 15.61 20.19
CA PHE A 116 5.48 14.50 20.90
C PHE A 116 6.45 13.38 21.33
N ASP A 117 7.60 13.29 20.67
CA ASP A 117 8.56 12.19 20.84
C ASP A 117 9.96 12.67 21.25
N GLY A 118 10.18 13.99 21.34
CA GLY A 118 11.46 14.62 21.66
C GLY A 118 12.51 14.56 20.53
N LYS A 119 12.27 13.78 19.48
CA LYS A 119 13.10 13.68 18.27
C LYS A 119 12.27 13.23 17.08
N TYR A 120 12.80 13.40 15.86
CA TYR A 120 12.24 12.71 14.71
C TYR A 120 12.53 11.21 14.76
N ILE A 121 11.53 10.41 14.40
CA ILE A 121 11.60 8.95 14.28
C ILE A 121 10.95 8.58 12.94
N HIS A 122 11.56 7.67 12.18
CA HIS A 122 11.23 7.31 10.79
C HIS A 122 11.35 8.44 9.76
N TRP A 123 10.91 9.68 10.03
CA TRP A 123 11.06 10.78 9.07
C TRP A 123 12.53 11.08 8.73
N ASN A 124 13.42 10.95 9.71
CA ASN A 124 14.87 11.08 9.61
C ASN A 124 15.56 9.74 9.25
N HIS A 125 14.90 8.92 8.44
CA HIS A 125 15.39 7.59 8.05
C HIS A 125 16.81 7.67 7.46
N PRO A 126 17.69 6.69 7.74
CA PRO A 126 18.95 6.57 7.02
C PRO A 126 18.76 6.13 5.56
N ILE A 127 19.66 6.56 4.69
CA ILE A 127 19.77 6.02 3.34
C ILE A 127 20.47 4.67 3.44
N LEU A 128 19.76 3.60 3.07
CA LEU A 128 20.22 2.22 3.23
C LEU A 128 21.28 1.87 2.18
N SER A 129 22.41 1.38 2.68
CA SER A 129 23.51 0.94 1.84
C SER A 129 23.15 -0.35 1.11
N HIS A 130 23.51 -0.42 -0.18
CA HIS A 130 23.48 -1.68 -0.92
C HIS A 130 24.52 -2.66 -0.33
N TRP A 131 24.21 -3.95 -0.27
CA TRP A 131 25.11 -4.96 0.29
C TRP A 131 26.43 -5.09 -0.50
N ASP A 132 26.42 -4.92 -1.83
CA ASP A 132 27.64 -4.74 -2.64
C ASP A 132 28.21 -3.33 -2.44
N LEU A 133 29.37 -3.26 -1.77
CA LEU A 133 30.09 -2.02 -1.46
C LEU A 133 30.44 -1.19 -2.70
N ARG A 134 30.61 -1.81 -3.88
CA ARG A 134 30.91 -1.10 -5.14
C ARG A 134 29.69 -0.35 -5.66
N ILE A 135 28.49 -0.86 -5.37
CA ILE A 135 27.23 -0.19 -5.69
C ILE A 135 26.93 0.86 -4.62
N ALA A 136 27.14 0.54 -3.33
CA ALA A 136 26.90 1.47 -2.23
C ALA A 136 27.63 2.80 -2.40
N LYS A 137 28.90 2.78 -2.83
CA LYS A 137 29.71 3.99 -3.09
C LYS A 137 29.15 4.94 -4.17
N LYS A 138 28.21 4.48 -4.99
CA LYS A 138 27.59 5.29 -6.05
C LYS A 138 26.41 6.12 -5.57
N TYR A 139 25.91 5.86 -4.36
CA TYR A 139 24.69 6.45 -3.84
C TYR A 139 24.96 7.34 -2.62
N PRO A 140 24.08 8.33 -2.36
CA PRO A 140 24.16 9.15 -1.16
C PRO A 140 24.15 8.30 0.11
N GLN A 141 24.78 8.84 1.15
CA GLN A 141 24.78 8.27 2.50
C GLN A 141 24.31 9.32 3.49
N GLY A 142 23.92 8.87 4.69
CA GLY A 142 23.48 9.74 5.77
C GLY A 142 22.03 9.50 6.14
N LYS A 143 21.42 10.51 6.75
CA LYS A 143 20.02 10.51 7.18
C LYS A 143 19.32 11.73 6.60
N HIS A 144 18.04 11.58 6.34
CA HIS A 144 17.18 12.71 6.01
C HIS A 144 17.09 13.69 7.19
N ASN A 145 16.88 14.99 6.90
CA ASN A 145 16.76 16.06 7.91
C ASN A 145 15.38 16.74 7.93
N PRO A 146 14.41 16.20 8.69
CA PRO A 146 13.07 16.77 8.79
C PRO A 146 13.07 18.15 9.50
N PRO A 147 12.05 19.00 9.26
CA PRO A 147 10.78 18.67 8.61
C PRO A 147 10.80 18.72 7.09
N ASP A 148 11.81 19.34 6.48
CA ASP A 148 11.80 19.65 5.05
C ASP A 148 12.33 18.51 4.16
N ASP A 149 13.36 17.80 4.63
CA ASP A 149 13.93 16.62 4.00
C ASP A 149 13.54 15.38 4.81
N ILE A 150 12.61 14.58 4.27
CA ILE A 150 12.11 13.36 4.92
C ILE A 150 12.44 12.13 4.08
N GLY A 151 12.54 10.97 4.72
CA GLY A 151 12.73 9.67 4.07
C GLY A 151 11.50 9.19 3.31
N SER A 152 10.99 9.97 2.36
CA SER A 152 9.89 9.60 1.47
C SER A 152 10.04 10.32 0.13
N SER A 153 9.51 9.71 -0.93
CA SER A 153 9.41 10.35 -2.24
C SER A 153 8.19 11.29 -2.34
N PHE A 154 7.25 11.22 -1.40
CA PHE A 154 6.06 12.07 -1.31
C PHE A 154 6.07 12.84 0.02
N TYR A 155 5.22 13.86 0.15
CA TYR A 155 5.12 14.63 1.40
C TYR A 155 3.70 14.60 1.99
N PRO A 156 3.52 14.24 3.28
CA PRO A 156 2.19 14.16 3.91
C PRO A 156 1.49 15.51 4.02
N GLU A 157 0.15 15.52 3.88
CA GLU A 157 -0.69 16.70 4.20
C GLU A 157 -0.53 17.12 5.67
N LEU A 158 -0.29 16.14 6.56
CA LEU A 158 -0.03 16.34 7.99
C LEU A 158 1.43 16.70 8.32
N GLY A 159 2.30 16.82 7.32
CA GLY A 159 3.74 17.07 7.50
C GLY A 159 4.47 15.89 8.16
N SER A 160 5.64 16.15 8.74
CA SER A 160 6.40 15.16 9.53
C SER A 160 5.77 14.96 10.90
N TYR A 161 4.61 14.31 10.91
CA TYR A 161 3.72 14.13 12.06
C TYR A 161 4.25 13.12 13.09
N SER A 162 3.65 13.12 14.28
CA SER A 162 3.84 12.05 15.26
C SER A 162 2.65 11.09 15.25
N SER A 163 2.93 9.79 15.26
CA SER A 163 1.93 8.73 15.43
C SER A 163 1.35 8.72 16.85
N ARG A 164 2.01 9.40 17.80
CA ARG A 164 1.53 9.62 19.17
C ARG A 164 0.57 10.79 19.30
N ASP A 165 0.49 11.67 18.30
CA ASP A 165 -0.42 12.79 18.33
C ASP A 165 -1.88 12.29 18.15
N PRO A 166 -2.76 12.46 19.16
CA PRO A 166 -4.15 12.01 19.06
C PRO A 166 -4.93 12.71 17.95
N TYR A 167 -4.54 13.92 17.52
CA TYR A 167 -5.15 14.61 16.37
C TYR A 167 -4.79 13.91 15.04
N VAL A 168 -3.55 13.45 14.91
CA VAL A 168 -3.07 12.70 13.75
C VAL A 168 -3.80 11.36 13.66
N ILE A 169 -3.84 10.59 14.75
CA ILE A 169 -4.57 9.31 14.79
C ILE A 169 -6.04 9.53 14.41
N GLU A 170 -6.70 10.54 14.97
CA GLU A 170 -8.09 10.86 14.64
C GLU A 170 -8.28 11.26 13.17
N THR A 171 -7.35 12.01 12.60
CA THR A 171 -7.37 12.36 11.18
C THR A 171 -7.18 11.12 10.30
N HIS A 172 -6.30 10.18 10.69
CA HIS A 172 -6.14 8.90 10.00
C HIS A 172 -7.43 8.08 10.02
N MET A 173 -8.11 8.01 11.17
CA MET A 173 -9.40 7.31 11.28
C MET A 173 -10.46 7.94 10.36
N LYS A 174 -10.53 9.28 10.28
CA LYS A 174 -11.41 9.99 9.33
C LYS A 174 -11.06 9.69 7.87
N GLN A 175 -9.78 9.62 7.51
CA GLN A 175 -9.35 9.29 6.15
C GLN A 175 -9.75 7.85 5.79
N MET A 176 -9.46 6.87 6.66
CA MET A 176 -9.88 5.48 6.45
C MET A 176 -11.41 5.34 6.43
N TYR A 177 -12.12 6.12 7.24
CA TYR A 177 -13.57 6.24 7.22
C TYR A 177 -14.06 6.69 5.85
N SER A 178 -13.49 7.79 5.35
CA SER A 178 -13.80 8.31 4.02
C SER A 178 -13.48 7.33 2.90
N ALA A 179 -12.50 6.45 3.05
CA ALA A 179 -12.16 5.44 2.05
C ALA A 179 -13.06 4.20 2.06
N SER A 180 -14.07 4.13 2.94
CA SER A 180 -14.91 2.94 3.15
C SER A 180 -14.11 1.66 3.44
N ILE A 181 -12.91 1.82 4.00
CA ILE A 181 -12.12 0.71 4.57
C ILE A 181 -12.91 0.17 5.77
N GLY A 182 -12.59 -1.00 6.31
CA GLY A 182 -13.23 -1.50 7.55
C GLY A 182 -12.23 -1.75 8.66
N VAL A 183 -11.05 -2.23 8.29
CA VAL A 183 -10.04 -2.76 9.21
C VAL A 183 -8.69 -2.12 8.90
N LEU A 184 -8.00 -1.64 9.94
CA LEU A 184 -6.58 -1.31 9.85
C LEU A 184 -5.75 -2.47 10.42
N ALA A 185 -4.81 -2.97 9.62
CA ALA A 185 -3.83 -3.98 9.98
C ALA A 185 -2.59 -3.27 10.51
N LEU A 186 -2.50 -3.14 11.83
CA LEU A 186 -1.46 -2.40 12.53
C LEU A 186 -0.14 -3.18 12.50
N SER A 187 0.89 -2.61 11.89
CA SER A 187 2.27 -3.09 12.01
C SER A 187 2.65 -3.13 13.49
N TRP A 188 3.10 -4.30 13.96
CA TRP A 188 3.28 -4.58 15.38
C TRP A 188 4.58 -5.34 15.65
N TYR A 189 5.32 -4.82 16.63
CA TYR A 189 6.43 -5.46 17.30
C TYR A 189 6.05 -5.75 18.76
N PRO A 190 6.63 -6.78 19.39
CA PRO A 190 6.46 -7.04 20.81
C PRO A 190 6.80 -5.81 21.68
N PRO A 191 6.25 -5.72 22.90
CA PRO A 191 6.63 -4.69 23.86
C PRO A 191 8.16 -4.62 24.00
N ASP A 192 8.69 -3.41 24.13
CA ASP A 192 10.13 -3.14 24.24
C ASP A 192 10.97 -3.60 23.03
N SER A 193 10.32 -3.91 21.89
CA SER A 193 10.93 -4.19 20.60
C SER A 193 10.45 -3.20 19.54
N ASN A 194 11.23 -3.07 18.47
CA ASN A 194 11.01 -2.13 17.38
C ASN A 194 11.75 -2.60 16.12
N ASP A 195 11.44 -1.99 14.98
CA ASP A 195 12.24 -2.13 13.77
C ASP A 195 13.60 -1.43 13.95
N GLU A 196 14.53 -1.68 13.03
CA GLU A 196 15.91 -1.18 13.11
C GLU A 196 16.03 0.36 13.12
N ASN A 197 14.99 1.08 12.69
CA ASN A 197 15.01 2.54 12.52
C ASN A 197 13.96 3.27 13.39
N GLY A 198 13.21 2.54 14.22
CA GLY A 198 12.13 3.06 15.06
C GLY A 198 12.37 2.94 16.56
N GLU A 199 11.27 3.06 17.30
CA GLU A 199 11.16 2.94 18.77
C GLU A 199 9.93 2.08 19.10
N PRO A 200 9.80 1.50 20.30
CA PRO A 200 8.67 0.65 20.64
C PRO A 200 7.30 1.35 20.47
N THR A 201 6.36 0.66 19.81
CA THR A 201 5.05 1.20 19.42
C THR A 201 3.85 0.52 20.09
N ASP A 202 4.04 -0.60 20.79
CA ASP A 202 2.92 -1.34 21.44
C ASP A 202 2.14 -0.46 22.45
N ASN A 203 2.82 0.49 23.10
CA ASN A 203 2.17 1.43 24.02
C ASN A 203 1.14 2.37 23.34
N LEU A 204 1.12 2.46 22.00
CA LEU A 204 0.15 3.24 21.24
C LEU A 204 -1.11 2.47 20.87
N VAL A 205 -1.08 1.14 20.98
CA VAL A 205 -2.18 0.26 20.60
C VAL A 205 -3.49 0.62 21.32
N PRO A 206 -3.52 0.91 22.65
CA PRO A 206 -4.75 1.32 23.33
C PRO A 206 -5.38 2.59 22.71
N THR A 207 -4.59 3.63 22.48
CA THR A 207 -5.07 4.90 21.91
C THR A 207 -5.58 4.70 20.47
N ILE A 208 -4.88 3.88 19.67
CA ILE A 208 -5.30 3.55 18.30
C ILE A 208 -6.64 2.80 18.31
N LEU A 209 -6.81 1.85 19.23
CA LEU A 209 -8.05 1.11 19.44
C LEU A 209 -9.21 2.03 19.82
N ASP A 210 -9.03 2.93 20.79
CA ASP A 210 -10.05 3.89 21.21
C ASP A 210 -10.49 4.79 20.05
N LYS A 211 -9.53 5.33 19.31
CA LYS A 211 -9.80 6.18 18.14
C LYS A 211 -10.45 5.39 17.02
N ALA A 212 -10.04 4.16 16.75
CA ALA A 212 -10.69 3.28 15.78
C ALA A 212 -12.15 3.00 16.17
N HIS A 213 -12.43 2.76 17.45
CA HIS A 213 -13.80 2.52 17.93
C HIS A 213 -14.71 3.72 17.69
N LYS A 214 -14.23 4.95 17.97
CA LYS A 214 -14.97 6.20 17.73
C LYS A 214 -15.49 6.33 16.29
N TYR A 215 -14.77 5.77 15.32
CA TYR A 215 -15.15 5.81 13.90
C TYR A 215 -15.67 4.46 13.38
N ASN A 216 -16.01 3.52 14.27
CA ASN A 216 -16.49 2.19 13.95
C ASN A 216 -15.55 1.38 13.02
N LEU A 217 -14.24 1.63 13.13
CA LEU A 217 -13.21 0.80 12.48
C LEU A 217 -12.86 -0.38 13.39
N LYS A 218 -12.20 -1.38 12.81
CA LYS A 218 -11.58 -2.47 13.55
C LYS A 218 -10.05 -2.45 13.38
N VAL A 219 -9.36 -3.00 14.36
CA VAL A 219 -7.89 -3.13 14.38
C VAL A 219 -7.53 -4.60 14.43
N THR A 220 -6.73 -5.02 13.46
CA THR A 220 -6.10 -6.34 13.41
C THR A 220 -4.58 -6.15 13.44
N PHE A 221 -3.80 -7.19 13.68
CA PHE A 221 -2.35 -7.05 13.85
C PHE A 221 -1.59 -7.65 12.67
N HIS A 222 -0.59 -6.91 12.22
CA HIS A 222 0.41 -7.33 11.23
C HIS A 222 1.73 -7.53 11.96
N ILE A 223 2.03 -8.79 12.26
CA ILE A 223 3.16 -9.19 13.10
C ILE A 223 4.43 -9.15 12.26
N GLU A 224 5.30 -8.21 12.62
CA GLU A 224 6.57 -7.96 11.95
C GLU A 224 7.64 -9.02 12.28
N PRO A 225 8.72 -9.13 11.51
CA PRO A 225 9.85 -9.99 11.81
C PRO A 225 10.71 -9.36 12.91
N TYR A 226 10.34 -9.61 14.16
CA TYR A 226 11.19 -9.26 15.31
C TYR A 226 12.30 -10.29 15.53
N LYS A 227 13.34 -9.89 16.26
CA LYS A 227 14.54 -10.71 16.51
C LYS A 227 14.16 -12.05 17.13
N ASN A 228 14.68 -13.14 16.53
CA ASN A 228 14.46 -14.51 16.97
C ASN A 228 12.99 -14.96 17.01
N ARG A 229 12.09 -14.35 16.22
CA ARG A 229 10.70 -14.80 16.11
C ARG A 229 10.61 -16.30 15.80
N ASP A 230 9.88 -17.03 16.65
CA ASP A 230 9.63 -18.47 16.53
C ASP A 230 8.28 -18.86 17.13
N ASP A 231 7.93 -20.14 17.10
CA ASP A 231 6.67 -20.68 17.60
C ASP A 231 6.40 -20.37 19.08
N LYS A 232 7.43 -20.41 19.93
CA LYS A 232 7.29 -20.20 21.38
C LYS A 232 7.00 -18.74 21.70
N ASN A 233 7.78 -17.81 21.15
CA ASN A 233 7.54 -16.39 21.41
C ASN A 233 6.32 -15.88 20.63
N MET A 234 5.97 -16.47 19.48
CA MET A 234 4.69 -16.21 18.82
C MET A 234 3.51 -16.61 19.71
N TYR A 235 3.52 -17.79 20.35
CA TYR A 235 2.48 -18.17 21.31
C TYR A 235 2.32 -17.10 22.40
N GLN A 236 3.43 -16.67 23.01
CA GLN A 236 3.43 -15.66 24.08
C GLN A 236 2.87 -14.32 23.59
N ASN A 237 3.25 -13.89 22.39
CA ASN A 237 2.80 -12.63 21.81
C ASN A 237 1.32 -12.66 21.38
N ILE A 238 0.84 -13.78 20.85
CA ILE A 238 -0.58 -13.95 20.51
C ILE A 238 -1.44 -13.93 21.78
N ARG A 239 -1.02 -14.66 22.80
CA ARG A 239 -1.65 -14.60 24.12
C ARG A 239 -1.66 -13.17 24.67
N TYR A 240 -0.52 -12.48 24.63
CA TYR A 240 -0.41 -11.10 25.09
C TYR A 240 -1.39 -10.15 24.38
N ILE A 241 -1.43 -10.20 23.04
CA ILE A 241 -2.33 -9.36 22.24
C ILE A 241 -3.79 -9.64 22.57
N ILE A 242 -4.19 -10.91 22.67
CA ILE A 242 -5.57 -11.30 22.96
C ILE A 242 -5.95 -10.95 24.41
N ASP A 243 -5.08 -11.23 25.39
CA ASP A 243 -5.32 -10.90 26.80
C ASP A 243 -5.44 -9.39 27.02
N LYS A 244 -4.53 -8.61 26.41
CA LYS A 244 -4.46 -7.16 26.62
C LYS A 244 -5.50 -6.38 25.83
N TYR A 245 -5.77 -6.79 24.59
CA TYR A 245 -6.59 -6.01 23.65
C TYR A 245 -7.87 -6.71 23.18
N GLY A 246 -7.99 -8.03 23.37
CA GLY A 246 -9.07 -8.83 22.80
C GLY A 246 -10.49 -8.44 23.27
N ASN A 247 -10.62 -7.82 24.44
CA ASN A 247 -11.91 -7.33 24.96
C ASN A 247 -12.31 -5.96 24.42
N HIS A 248 -11.40 -5.26 23.72
CA HIS A 248 -11.69 -3.93 23.19
C HIS A 248 -12.69 -4.01 22.02
N PRO A 249 -13.72 -3.14 21.94
CA PRO A 249 -14.76 -3.22 20.90
C PRO A 249 -14.25 -3.00 19.47
N ALA A 250 -13.11 -2.33 19.29
CA ALA A 250 -12.42 -2.21 18.00
C ALA A 250 -11.50 -3.38 17.66
N PHE A 251 -11.24 -4.33 18.57
CA PHE A 251 -10.42 -5.50 18.26
C PHE A 251 -11.10 -6.35 17.18
N TYR A 252 -10.40 -6.60 16.08
CA TYR A 252 -10.97 -7.28 14.92
C TYR A 252 -11.14 -8.77 15.18
N ARG A 253 -12.31 -9.28 14.83
CA ARG A 253 -12.57 -10.71 14.69
C ARG A 253 -13.28 -10.96 13.35
N TYR A 254 -12.76 -11.88 12.56
CA TYR A 254 -13.40 -12.34 11.35
C TYR A 254 -14.51 -13.35 11.70
N LYS A 255 -15.71 -13.13 11.16
CA LYS A 255 -16.82 -14.07 11.29
C LYS A 255 -16.64 -15.18 10.25
N THR A 256 -16.32 -16.39 10.70
CA THR A 256 -16.20 -17.58 9.86
C THR A 256 -17.57 -18.10 9.43
N LYS A 257 -17.59 -19.00 8.43
CA LYS A 257 -18.83 -19.56 7.88
C LYS A 257 -19.67 -20.33 8.92
N ASN A 258 -19.03 -20.95 9.90
CA ASN A 258 -19.67 -21.66 11.01
C ASN A 258 -20.15 -20.75 12.15
N GLY A 259 -20.04 -19.42 12.00
CA GLY A 259 -20.53 -18.45 12.98
C GLY A 259 -19.52 -18.03 14.06
N SER A 260 -18.36 -18.70 14.17
CA SER A 260 -17.31 -18.30 15.09
C SER A 260 -16.70 -16.95 14.70
N ALA A 261 -16.29 -16.16 15.70
CA ALA A 261 -15.59 -14.90 15.49
C ALA A 261 -14.14 -15.05 15.99
N LEU A 262 -13.19 -15.17 15.08
CA LEU A 262 -11.78 -15.41 15.41
C LEU A 262 -10.92 -14.15 15.15
N PRO A 263 -9.96 -13.82 16.03
CA PRO A 263 -8.91 -12.84 15.71
C PRO A 263 -8.21 -13.19 14.40
N LEU A 264 -7.65 -12.20 13.71
CA LEU A 264 -6.87 -12.41 12.48
C LEU A 264 -5.48 -11.78 12.62
N PHE A 265 -4.43 -12.53 12.28
CA PHE A 265 -3.05 -12.08 12.35
C PHE A 265 -2.38 -12.25 10.99
N TYR A 266 -1.88 -11.16 10.42
CA TYR A 266 -0.96 -11.23 9.29
C TYR A 266 0.45 -11.47 9.82
N VAL A 267 1.20 -12.39 9.22
CA VAL A 267 2.58 -12.70 9.63
C VAL A 267 3.53 -12.28 8.50
N TYR A 268 4.21 -11.14 8.64
CA TYR A 268 5.17 -10.65 7.65
C TYR A 268 6.42 -11.51 7.64
N ASP A 269 6.95 -11.82 6.46
CA ASP A 269 8.10 -12.72 6.29
C ASP A 269 7.97 -14.06 7.05
N SER A 270 6.77 -14.65 7.04
CA SER A 270 6.49 -15.93 7.71
C SER A 270 7.42 -17.07 7.25
N TYR A 271 7.94 -16.99 6.02
CA TYR A 271 8.87 -17.97 5.44
C TYR A 271 10.25 -18.01 6.12
N ILE A 272 10.60 -17.05 6.99
CA ILE A 272 11.84 -17.08 7.78
C ILE A 272 11.80 -18.22 8.83
N THR A 273 10.63 -18.46 9.42
CA THR A 273 10.41 -19.56 10.38
C THR A 273 9.97 -20.80 9.60
N THR A 274 10.55 -21.96 9.92
CA THR A 274 10.27 -23.20 9.18
C THR A 274 8.85 -23.70 9.42
N ALA A 275 8.31 -24.47 8.48
CA ALA A 275 6.96 -25.01 8.61
C ALA A 275 6.82 -25.97 9.81
N GLU A 276 7.87 -26.70 10.20
CA GLU A 276 7.83 -27.55 11.41
C GLU A 276 7.62 -26.74 12.68
N LYS A 277 8.29 -25.58 12.80
CA LYS A 277 8.07 -24.67 13.91
C LYS A 277 6.65 -24.11 13.88
N TRP A 278 6.19 -23.63 12.72
CA TRP A 278 4.81 -23.16 12.60
C TRP A 278 3.79 -24.24 12.97
N ALA A 279 4.02 -25.48 12.56
CA ALA A 279 3.14 -26.60 12.87
C ALA A 279 3.01 -26.87 14.38
N ASN A 280 4.06 -26.63 15.17
CA ASN A 280 3.98 -26.72 16.64
C ASN A 280 2.91 -25.79 17.22
N LEU A 281 2.69 -24.63 16.60
CA LEU A 281 1.75 -23.61 17.06
C LEU A 281 0.38 -23.72 16.37
N LEU A 282 0.35 -23.95 15.06
CA LEU A 282 -0.83 -23.74 14.22
C LEU A 282 -1.55 -25.02 13.81
N THR A 283 -1.03 -26.21 14.12
CA THR A 283 -1.73 -27.48 13.89
C THR A 283 -2.35 -28.01 15.18
N SER A 284 -3.45 -28.75 15.09
CA SER A 284 -4.14 -29.31 16.27
C SER A 284 -3.29 -30.30 17.07
N SER A 285 -2.33 -30.98 16.43
CA SER A 285 -1.36 -31.88 17.07
C SER A 285 -0.05 -31.20 17.47
N GLY A 286 0.06 -29.88 17.27
CA GLY A 286 1.25 -29.11 17.61
C GLY A 286 1.53 -29.10 19.10
N SER A 287 2.82 -29.16 19.48
CA SER A 287 3.26 -29.22 20.88
C SER A 287 2.88 -27.99 21.73
N GLN A 288 2.57 -26.86 21.09
CA GLN A 288 2.13 -25.61 21.70
C GLN A 288 0.90 -25.06 20.97
N SER A 289 0.03 -25.94 20.50
CA SER A 289 -1.10 -25.55 19.65
C SER A 289 -1.98 -24.48 20.30
N ILE A 290 -2.30 -23.43 19.53
CA ILE A 290 -3.34 -22.46 19.90
C ILE A 290 -4.74 -22.91 19.44
N ARG A 291 -4.83 -23.97 18.63
CA ARG A 291 -6.09 -24.45 18.06
C ARG A 291 -7.02 -24.97 19.15
N ASN A 292 -8.31 -24.61 19.07
CA ASN A 292 -9.32 -24.95 20.08
C ASN A 292 -8.97 -24.43 21.49
N SER A 293 -8.18 -23.37 21.60
CA SER A 293 -7.86 -22.68 22.85
C SER A 293 -8.52 -21.29 22.88
N PRO A 294 -8.52 -20.59 24.04
CA PRO A 294 -8.94 -19.19 24.11
C PRO A 294 -8.13 -18.24 23.21
N TYR A 295 -6.98 -18.68 22.70
CA TYR A 295 -6.08 -17.92 21.84
C TYR A 295 -6.14 -18.35 20.37
N ASP A 296 -7.13 -19.18 19.99
CA ASP A 296 -7.31 -19.58 18.59
C ASP A 296 -7.61 -18.36 17.71
N ALA A 297 -7.04 -18.35 16.51
CA ALA A 297 -7.07 -17.22 15.59
C ALA A 297 -6.76 -17.65 14.16
N LEU A 298 -7.07 -16.79 13.18
CA LEU A 298 -6.71 -16.97 11.79
C LEU A 298 -5.32 -16.38 11.52
N PHE A 299 -4.37 -17.20 11.09
CA PHE A 299 -3.01 -16.81 10.75
C PHE A 299 -2.82 -16.78 9.23
N ILE A 300 -2.45 -15.60 8.71
CA ILE A 300 -2.30 -15.36 7.28
C ILE A 300 -0.81 -15.20 6.94
N ALA A 301 -0.26 -16.15 6.18
CA ALA A 301 1.15 -16.20 5.82
C ALA A 301 1.49 -15.32 4.60
N LEU A 302 2.68 -14.74 4.58
CA LEU A 302 3.18 -14.03 3.41
C LEU A 302 3.67 -15.03 2.35
N LEU A 303 3.10 -14.98 1.15
CA LEU A 303 3.56 -15.76 0.00
C LEU A 303 4.43 -14.89 -0.92
N VAL A 304 5.71 -15.25 -1.00
CA VAL A 304 6.72 -14.59 -1.86
C VAL A 304 6.98 -15.43 -3.11
N GLU A 305 7.48 -16.65 -2.92
CA GLU A 305 7.79 -17.58 -3.99
C GLU A 305 6.69 -18.62 -4.16
N LYS A 306 6.54 -19.11 -5.40
CA LYS A 306 5.60 -20.19 -5.72
C LYS A 306 5.76 -21.40 -4.79
N LYS A 307 7.00 -21.79 -4.44
CA LYS A 307 7.29 -22.96 -3.59
C LYS A 307 6.76 -22.83 -2.15
N HIS A 308 6.60 -21.61 -1.62
CA HIS A 308 6.17 -21.37 -0.25
C HIS A 308 4.75 -21.89 0.03
N ARG A 309 3.90 -22.06 -1.00
CA ARG A 309 2.51 -22.52 -0.83
C ARG A 309 2.36 -23.85 -0.08
N TYR A 310 3.30 -24.79 -0.27
CA TYR A 310 3.27 -26.08 0.44
C TYR A 310 3.86 -26.00 1.84
N GLU A 311 4.86 -25.15 2.07
CA GLU A 311 5.38 -24.89 3.43
C GLU A 311 4.33 -24.18 4.29
N ILE A 312 3.57 -23.26 3.71
CA ILE A 312 2.44 -22.59 4.36
C ILE A 312 1.37 -23.62 4.78
N LEU A 313 1.00 -24.51 3.86
CA LEU A 313 0.04 -25.59 4.16
C LEU A 313 0.57 -26.50 5.29
N ARG A 314 1.83 -26.95 5.17
CA ARG A 314 2.47 -27.81 6.19
C ARG A 314 2.60 -27.11 7.55
N GLY A 315 2.78 -25.79 7.54
CA GLY A 315 2.85 -24.96 8.74
C GLY A 315 1.52 -24.75 9.45
N GLY A 316 0.38 -25.11 8.85
CA GLY A 316 -0.94 -25.00 9.48
C GLY A 316 -1.57 -23.60 9.45
N PHE A 317 -1.11 -22.72 8.54
CA PHE A 317 -1.71 -21.40 8.35
C PHE A 317 -3.13 -21.48 7.78
N ASP A 318 -3.95 -20.48 8.08
CA ASP A 318 -5.36 -20.38 7.64
C ASP A 318 -5.52 -19.62 6.31
N GLY A 319 -4.45 -19.01 5.81
CA GLY A 319 -4.51 -18.22 4.59
C GLY A 319 -3.17 -17.68 4.12
N ILE A 320 -3.21 -17.01 2.97
CA ILE A 320 -2.07 -16.33 2.37
C ILE A 320 -2.41 -14.88 2.03
N TYR A 321 -1.42 -14.01 2.12
CA TYR A 321 -1.44 -12.66 1.55
C TYR A 321 -0.14 -12.34 0.81
N THR A 322 -0.12 -11.24 0.05
CA THR A 322 0.95 -10.98 -0.95
C THR A 322 1.76 -9.70 -0.69
N TYR A 323 1.29 -8.82 0.20
CA TYR A 323 1.89 -7.57 0.68
C TYR A 323 2.35 -6.58 -0.40
N PHE A 324 3.38 -6.88 -1.17
CA PHE A 324 4.11 -5.90 -1.98
C PHE A 324 3.24 -5.19 -3.01
N ALA A 325 3.32 -3.86 -3.03
CA ALA A 325 2.59 -3.01 -3.97
C ALA A 325 3.12 -3.06 -5.42
N THR A 326 4.33 -3.61 -5.63
CA THR A 326 4.97 -3.74 -6.93
C THR A 326 4.53 -5.03 -7.64
N ASN A 327 3.72 -4.87 -8.68
CA ASN A 327 3.39 -5.95 -9.61
C ASN A 327 4.69 -6.44 -10.29
N GLY A 328 4.96 -7.74 -10.21
CA GLY A 328 6.18 -8.35 -10.75
C GLY A 328 7.34 -8.48 -9.76
N PHE A 329 7.24 -7.98 -8.52
CA PHE A 329 8.35 -8.08 -7.56
C PHE A 329 8.55 -9.50 -7.05
N THR A 330 7.45 -10.19 -6.71
CA THR A 330 7.47 -11.59 -6.25
C THR A 330 6.46 -12.41 -7.03
N TYR A 331 6.49 -13.75 -6.89
CA TYR A 331 5.44 -14.59 -7.47
C TYR A 331 4.06 -14.22 -6.91
N GLY A 332 3.99 -13.93 -5.61
CA GLY A 332 2.76 -13.55 -4.91
C GLY A 332 2.24 -12.16 -5.31
N SER A 333 3.11 -11.17 -5.54
CA SER A 333 2.67 -9.81 -5.91
C SER A 333 2.36 -9.63 -7.40
N SER A 334 2.61 -10.66 -8.22
CA SER A 334 2.29 -10.64 -9.65
C SER A 334 0.84 -11.00 -9.93
N TYR A 335 0.08 -10.07 -10.48
CA TYR A 335 -1.39 -10.18 -10.66
C TYR A 335 -1.79 -11.41 -11.52
N GLU A 336 -0.96 -11.76 -12.50
CA GLU A 336 -1.14 -12.94 -13.35
C GLU A 336 -1.18 -14.28 -12.60
N ASN A 337 -0.72 -14.31 -11.35
CA ASN A 337 -0.71 -15.52 -10.51
C ASN A 337 -1.90 -15.59 -9.55
N TRP A 338 -2.67 -14.52 -9.37
CA TRP A 338 -3.72 -14.46 -8.35
C TRP A 338 -4.86 -15.45 -8.59
N ALA A 339 -5.25 -15.70 -9.84
CA ALA A 339 -6.23 -16.76 -10.13
C ALA A 339 -5.71 -18.15 -9.74
N LYS A 340 -4.42 -18.43 -9.95
CA LYS A 340 -3.79 -19.71 -9.58
C LYS A 340 -3.64 -19.84 -8.06
N LEU A 341 -3.32 -18.74 -7.38
CA LEU A 341 -3.24 -18.70 -5.92
C LEU A 341 -4.60 -18.87 -5.26
N LYS A 342 -5.64 -18.20 -5.78
CA LYS A 342 -7.03 -18.40 -5.35
C LYS A 342 -7.45 -19.85 -5.52
N PHE A 343 -7.21 -20.44 -6.70
CA PHE A 343 -7.53 -21.84 -6.96
C PHE A 343 -6.83 -22.79 -5.97
N PHE A 344 -5.53 -22.58 -5.71
CA PHE A 344 -4.81 -23.35 -4.70
C PHE A 344 -5.44 -23.18 -3.31
N CYS A 345 -5.75 -21.95 -2.91
CA CYS A 345 -6.38 -21.68 -1.62
C CYS A 345 -7.73 -22.38 -1.48
N ASP A 346 -8.57 -22.35 -2.51
CA ASP A 346 -9.87 -23.04 -2.50
C ASP A 346 -9.72 -24.56 -2.37
N GLN A 347 -8.70 -25.15 -3.01
CA GLN A 347 -8.43 -26.60 -2.91
C GLN A 347 -8.04 -27.05 -1.50
N PHE A 348 -7.44 -26.16 -0.69
CA PHE A 348 -6.90 -26.48 0.63
C PHE A 348 -7.62 -25.74 1.77
N ASP A 349 -8.80 -25.17 1.50
CA ASP A 349 -9.60 -24.38 2.45
C ASP A 349 -8.82 -23.23 3.13
N LEU A 350 -7.94 -22.59 2.37
CA LEU A 350 -7.17 -21.43 2.80
C LEU A 350 -7.85 -20.14 2.36
N MET A 351 -7.68 -19.08 3.15
CA MET A 351 -8.08 -17.74 2.73
C MET A 351 -7.04 -17.14 1.77
N PHE A 352 -7.48 -16.69 0.59
CA PHE A 352 -6.65 -15.85 -0.28
C PHE A 352 -6.96 -14.37 -0.04
N ILE A 353 -5.94 -13.60 0.38
CA ILE A 353 -6.02 -12.16 0.62
C ILE A 353 -5.02 -11.42 -0.30
N PRO A 354 -5.39 -11.06 -1.54
CA PRO A 354 -4.51 -10.28 -2.41
C PRO A 354 -4.26 -8.90 -1.81
N SER A 355 -3.01 -8.46 -1.88
CA SER A 355 -2.59 -7.12 -1.46
C SER A 355 -2.42 -6.22 -2.68
N VAL A 356 -3.09 -5.06 -2.67
CA VAL A 356 -3.06 -4.06 -3.75
C VAL A 356 -2.39 -2.78 -3.27
N GLY A 357 -1.68 -2.06 -4.15
CA GLY A 357 -1.07 -0.78 -3.80
C GLY A 357 -1.19 0.26 -4.90
N PRO A 358 -1.13 1.56 -4.56
CA PRO A 358 -1.35 2.65 -5.51
C PRO A 358 -0.16 2.94 -6.44
N GLY A 359 0.99 2.35 -6.12
CA GLY A 359 2.28 2.48 -6.78
C GLY A 359 3.39 2.12 -5.79
N TYR A 360 4.64 2.32 -6.19
CA TYR A 360 5.80 2.04 -5.33
C TYR A 360 6.98 2.93 -5.73
N ILE A 361 7.66 3.53 -4.77
CA ILE A 361 8.93 4.24 -4.97
C ILE A 361 9.62 4.48 -3.62
N ASP A 362 10.70 3.74 -3.37
CA ASP A 362 11.47 3.78 -2.12
C ASP A 362 12.87 4.40 -2.28
N THR A 363 13.14 5.04 -3.43
CA THR A 363 14.50 5.50 -3.79
C THR A 363 15.05 6.61 -2.90
N SER A 364 14.22 7.25 -2.07
CA SER A 364 14.68 8.15 -1.01
C SER A 364 15.57 7.42 0.01
N ILE A 365 15.18 6.21 0.41
CA ILE A 365 15.90 5.39 1.39
C ILE A 365 16.65 4.20 0.76
N ARG A 366 16.25 3.72 -0.43
CA ARG A 366 16.92 2.64 -1.18
C ARG A 366 17.21 3.09 -2.61
N PRO A 367 18.19 3.97 -2.83
CA PRO A 367 18.42 4.61 -4.13
C PRO A 367 18.84 3.64 -5.25
N TRP A 368 19.23 2.41 -4.89
CA TRP A 368 19.55 1.31 -5.79
C TRP A 368 18.33 0.49 -6.24
N ASN A 369 17.13 0.74 -5.72
CA ASN A 369 15.94 -0.10 -5.93
C ASN A 369 14.97 0.42 -7.01
N SER A 370 15.44 1.29 -7.92
CA SER A 370 14.59 1.93 -8.94
C SER A 370 13.86 0.94 -9.87
N GLN A 371 14.41 -0.25 -10.09
CA GLN A 371 13.78 -1.34 -10.88
C GLN A 371 12.38 -1.74 -10.38
N ASN A 372 12.12 -1.57 -9.08
CA ASN A 372 10.85 -1.89 -8.45
C ASN A 372 9.87 -0.71 -8.41
N THR A 373 10.28 0.46 -8.90
CA THR A 373 9.42 1.64 -8.96
C THR A 373 8.23 1.38 -9.90
N ARG A 374 7.04 1.80 -9.47
CA ARG A 374 5.79 1.75 -10.23
C ARG A 374 5.11 3.10 -10.10
N ASN A 375 5.09 3.84 -11.21
CA ASN A 375 4.39 5.12 -11.27
C ASN A 375 2.90 4.92 -11.01
N ARG A 376 2.28 5.85 -10.29
CA ARG A 376 0.86 5.73 -9.94
C ARG A 376 -0.08 5.98 -11.13
N VAL A 377 0.43 6.59 -12.21
CA VAL A 377 -0.30 6.92 -13.45
C VAL A 377 -1.67 7.53 -13.16
N ASN A 378 -1.71 8.57 -12.31
CA ASN A 378 -2.92 9.28 -11.88
C ASN A 378 -4.04 8.36 -11.33
N GLY A 379 -3.67 7.24 -10.71
CA GLY A 379 -4.61 6.27 -10.12
C GLY A 379 -4.80 5.01 -10.95
N LYS A 380 -4.42 4.99 -12.24
CA LYS A 380 -4.63 3.84 -13.12
C LYS A 380 -3.93 2.58 -12.62
N TYR A 381 -2.70 2.70 -12.12
CA TYR A 381 -1.97 1.56 -11.54
C TYR A 381 -2.74 0.92 -10.37
N TYR A 382 -3.35 1.75 -9.52
CA TYR A 382 -4.13 1.29 -8.37
C TYR A 382 -5.42 0.60 -8.81
N GLU A 383 -6.13 1.19 -9.77
CA GLU A 383 -7.37 0.61 -10.30
C GLU A 383 -7.13 -0.72 -11.02
N ASP A 384 -5.99 -0.88 -11.70
CA ASP A 384 -5.60 -2.15 -12.33
C ASP A 384 -5.34 -3.24 -11.27
N ALA A 385 -4.66 -2.88 -10.17
CA ALA A 385 -4.45 -3.78 -9.03
C ALA A 385 -5.77 -4.21 -8.38
N LEU A 386 -6.65 -3.24 -8.10
CA LEU A 386 -7.97 -3.48 -7.51
C LEU A 386 -8.84 -4.33 -8.44
N SER A 387 -8.82 -4.08 -9.75
CA SER A 387 -9.52 -4.89 -10.74
C SER A 387 -9.06 -6.34 -10.73
N ALA A 388 -7.74 -6.58 -10.73
CA ALA A 388 -7.19 -7.92 -10.70
C ALA A 388 -7.53 -8.64 -9.38
N ALA A 389 -7.54 -7.93 -8.26
CA ALA A 389 -7.91 -8.50 -6.97
C ALA A 389 -9.38 -8.92 -6.95
N LEU A 390 -10.30 -8.06 -7.43
CA LEU A 390 -11.73 -8.38 -7.48
C LEU A 390 -12.01 -9.59 -8.39
N GLN A 391 -11.35 -9.68 -9.54
CA GLN A 391 -11.50 -10.81 -10.47
C GLN A 391 -11.09 -12.16 -9.87
N ALA A 392 -10.26 -12.17 -8.82
CA ALA A 392 -9.90 -13.38 -8.09
C ALA A 392 -10.95 -13.81 -7.04
N HIS A 393 -12.07 -13.10 -6.91
CA HIS A 393 -13.16 -13.34 -5.94
C HIS A 393 -12.67 -13.62 -4.49
N PRO A 394 -11.86 -12.74 -3.88
CA PRO A 394 -11.23 -13.00 -2.60
C PRO A 394 -12.19 -12.76 -1.43
N SER A 395 -11.94 -13.44 -0.30
CA SER A 395 -12.71 -13.27 0.94
C SER A 395 -12.44 -11.93 1.62
N ILE A 396 -11.21 -11.43 1.49
CA ILE A 396 -10.71 -10.15 2.01
C ILE A 396 -9.75 -9.57 0.95
N ILE A 397 -9.71 -8.24 0.79
CA ILE A 397 -8.64 -7.54 0.06
C ILE A 397 -7.83 -6.74 1.08
N SER A 398 -6.51 -6.77 0.98
CA SER A 398 -5.63 -5.87 1.75
C SER A 398 -5.03 -4.77 0.87
N ILE A 399 -4.88 -3.57 1.44
CA ILE A 399 -4.28 -2.41 0.78
C ILE A 399 -2.90 -2.16 1.40
N THR A 400 -1.89 -2.13 0.55
CA THR A 400 -0.52 -1.72 0.86
C THR A 400 -0.28 -0.36 0.23
N SER A 401 -0.44 0.74 0.97
CA SER A 401 -0.66 0.84 2.42
C SER A 401 -1.46 2.10 2.78
N PHE A 402 -1.83 2.27 4.05
CA PHE A 402 -2.34 3.56 4.52
C PHE A 402 -1.23 4.61 4.46
N ASN A 403 -0.13 4.37 5.17
CA ASN A 403 0.92 5.37 5.42
C ASN A 403 2.35 4.82 5.41
N GLU A 404 2.69 3.82 4.60
CA GLU A 404 4.10 3.42 4.41
C GLU A 404 4.79 4.43 3.48
N TRP A 405 5.15 5.59 4.04
CA TRP A 405 5.69 6.73 3.30
C TRP A 405 7.07 6.43 2.70
N HIS A 406 7.88 5.58 3.34
CA HIS A 406 9.23 5.26 2.87
C HIS A 406 9.20 4.58 1.51
N GLU A 407 8.20 3.73 1.29
CA GLU A 407 8.06 2.96 0.06
C GLU A 407 7.14 3.60 -0.98
N GLY A 408 6.59 4.78 -0.68
CA GLY A 408 5.71 5.50 -1.59
C GLY A 408 4.42 4.74 -1.93
N THR A 409 3.95 3.85 -1.03
CA THR A 409 2.76 3.01 -1.22
C THR A 409 1.52 3.57 -0.53
N GLN A 410 1.64 4.69 0.18
CA GLN A 410 0.58 5.28 0.99
C GLN A 410 -0.62 5.76 0.15
N ILE A 411 -1.82 5.55 0.67
CA ILE A 411 -3.07 6.19 0.21
C ILE A 411 -3.45 7.42 1.06
N GLU A 412 -2.77 7.62 2.20
CA GLU A 412 -2.86 8.84 3.01
C GLU A 412 -2.60 10.08 2.13
N LYS A 413 -3.30 11.18 2.43
CA LYS A 413 -3.21 12.40 1.65
C LYS A 413 -1.78 12.95 1.56
N ALA A 414 -1.32 13.21 0.33
CA ALA A 414 -0.04 13.85 0.05
C ALA A 414 -0.24 15.22 -0.62
N VAL A 415 0.68 16.15 -0.37
CA VAL A 415 0.66 17.52 -0.89
C VAL A 415 1.92 17.82 -1.71
N PRO A 416 1.83 18.70 -2.73
CA PRO A 416 3.02 19.21 -3.42
C PRO A 416 3.96 19.92 -2.44
N LYS A 417 5.24 19.54 -2.46
CA LYS A 417 6.29 20.25 -1.72
C LYS A 417 7.55 20.35 -2.56
N ARG A 418 8.17 21.52 -2.52
CA ARG A 418 9.47 21.79 -3.11
C ARG A 418 10.39 22.38 -2.06
N ILE A 419 11.59 21.84 -1.96
CA ILE A 419 12.71 22.42 -1.23
C ILE A 419 13.82 22.70 -2.25
N SER A 420 14.91 23.35 -1.84
CA SER A 420 15.96 23.85 -2.76
C SER A 420 16.47 22.78 -3.74
N ASN A 421 16.68 21.55 -3.27
CA ASN A 421 17.29 20.47 -4.06
C ASN A 421 16.34 19.30 -4.40
N THR A 422 15.10 19.33 -3.91
CA THR A 422 14.16 18.20 -4.03
C THR A 422 12.76 18.69 -4.38
N VAL A 423 12.16 18.06 -5.38
CA VAL A 423 10.74 18.18 -5.69
C VAL A 423 10.09 16.86 -5.30
N TYR A 424 9.25 16.89 -4.26
CA TYR A 424 8.51 15.71 -3.86
C TYR A 424 7.48 15.35 -4.94
N LEU A 425 7.25 14.05 -5.13
CA LEU A 425 6.12 13.58 -5.91
C LEU A 425 4.82 13.94 -5.17
N ASP A 426 3.76 14.10 -5.94
CA ASP A 426 2.45 14.46 -5.44
C ASP A 426 1.34 13.84 -6.32
N TYR A 427 0.08 14.16 -6.01
CA TYR A 427 -1.08 13.55 -6.67
C TYR A 427 -1.67 14.43 -7.78
N ARG A 428 -0.99 15.50 -8.18
CA ARG A 428 -1.48 16.38 -9.26
C ARG A 428 -1.60 15.60 -10.58
N PRO A 429 -2.61 15.94 -11.40
CA PRO A 429 -3.51 17.10 -11.29
C PRO A 429 -4.69 16.93 -10.31
N HIS A 430 -4.77 15.82 -9.57
CA HIS A 430 -5.86 15.54 -8.64
C HIS A 430 -5.60 16.13 -7.24
N LYS A 431 -6.64 16.04 -6.39
CA LYS A 431 -6.60 16.46 -4.99
C LYS A 431 -5.76 15.50 -4.15
N PRO A 432 -5.28 15.92 -2.96
CA PRO A 432 -4.63 15.04 -1.99
C PRO A 432 -5.45 13.79 -1.62
N SER A 433 -6.78 13.84 -1.75
CA SER A 433 -7.70 12.73 -1.43
C SER A 433 -7.83 11.66 -2.52
N LEU A 434 -7.18 11.81 -3.69
CA LEU A 434 -7.38 10.93 -4.86
C LEU A 434 -7.45 9.43 -4.49
N TYR A 435 -6.47 8.94 -3.73
CA TYR A 435 -6.38 7.51 -3.42
C TYR A 435 -7.45 7.06 -2.42
N LEU A 436 -7.86 7.91 -1.48
CA LEU A 436 -8.99 7.63 -0.60
C LEU A 436 -10.31 7.54 -1.39
N ASP A 437 -10.50 8.43 -2.36
CA ASP A 437 -11.69 8.47 -3.22
C ASP A 437 -11.75 7.23 -4.14
N LEU A 438 -10.61 6.82 -4.71
CA LEU A 438 -10.50 5.56 -5.47
C LEU A 438 -10.73 4.34 -4.57
N THR A 439 -10.17 4.30 -3.37
CA THR A 439 -10.42 3.20 -2.43
C THR A 439 -11.91 3.09 -2.09
N ARG A 440 -12.61 4.20 -1.86
CA ARG A 440 -14.07 4.20 -1.64
C ARG A 440 -14.81 3.57 -2.81
N LYS A 441 -14.57 4.06 -4.04
CA LYS A 441 -15.18 3.55 -5.28
C LYS A 441 -15.05 2.03 -5.40
N TRP A 442 -13.84 1.52 -5.16
CA TRP A 442 -13.56 0.09 -5.28
C TRP A 442 -14.04 -0.73 -4.08
N SER A 443 -14.06 -0.16 -2.88
CA SER A 443 -14.64 -0.76 -1.69
C SER A 443 -16.13 -1.03 -1.87
N GLU A 444 -16.88 -0.08 -2.43
CA GLU A 444 -18.30 -0.22 -2.72
C GLU A 444 -18.56 -1.28 -3.80
N LYS A 445 -17.76 -1.28 -4.87
CA LYS A 445 -17.82 -2.32 -5.91
C LYS A 445 -17.54 -3.71 -5.33
N TYR A 446 -16.48 -3.83 -4.55
CA TYR A 446 -16.10 -5.07 -3.88
C TYR A 446 -17.19 -5.57 -2.93
N SER A 447 -17.79 -4.69 -2.13
CA SER A 447 -18.86 -5.06 -1.20
C SER A 447 -20.08 -5.63 -1.94
N LYS A 448 -20.42 -5.09 -3.12
CA LYS A 448 -21.53 -5.56 -3.94
C LYS A 448 -21.23 -6.92 -4.58
N GLU A 449 -20.06 -7.07 -5.21
CA GLU A 449 -19.65 -8.33 -5.86
C GLU A 449 -19.42 -9.45 -4.84
N ARG A 450 -18.84 -9.14 -3.68
CA ARG A 450 -18.64 -10.13 -2.62
C ARG A 450 -19.95 -10.71 -2.10
N ALA A 451 -21.00 -9.91 -2.05
CA ALA A 451 -22.31 -10.39 -1.65
C ALA A 451 -22.92 -11.38 -2.67
N THR A 452 -22.41 -11.51 -3.90
CA THR A 452 -22.91 -12.55 -4.83
C THR A 452 -22.16 -13.86 -4.61
N TYR A 453 -20.83 -13.85 -4.68
CA TYR A 453 -20.05 -15.09 -4.60
C TYR A 453 -19.94 -15.66 -3.17
N ALA A 454 -20.18 -14.86 -2.13
CA ALA A 454 -20.28 -15.39 -0.76
C ALA A 454 -21.57 -16.20 -0.53
N PHE A 455 -22.67 -15.85 -1.20
CA PHE A 455 -23.95 -16.58 -1.10
C PHE A 455 -23.92 -17.89 -1.90
N ASP A 456 -23.25 -17.91 -3.05
CA ASP A 456 -23.10 -19.14 -3.87
C ASP A 456 -22.35 -20.27 -3.11
N HIS A 457 -21.56 -19.92 -2.09
CA HIS A 457 -20.83 -20.87 -1.25
C HIS A 457 -21.59 -21.26 0.04
N GLN A 458 -22.83 -20.77 0.23
CA GLN A 458 -23.65 -21.01 1.41
C GLN A 458 -24.89 -21.89 1.16
N LEU A 459 -25.18 -22.32 -0.07
CA LEU A 459 -26.26 -23.28 -0.30
C LEU A 459 -25.89 -24.61 0.38
N PRO A 460 -26.61 -25.04 1.44
CA PRO A 460 -26.40 -26.37 1.98
C PRO A 460 -26.84 -27.38 0.91
N VAL A 461 -26.00 -28.38 0.66
CA VAL A 461 -26.49 -29.64 0.08
C VAL A 461 -27.35 -30.26 1.18
N SER A 462 -28.67 -30.26 0.94
CA SER A 462 -29.70 -30.83 1.82
C SER A 462 -29.47 -32.30 2.11
#